data_AF-A0A960AWV9-F1
#
_entry.id   AF-A0A960AWV9-F1
#
_cell.length_a   1.000
_cell.length_b   1.000
_cell.length_c   1.000
_cell.angle_alpha   90.00
_cell.angle_beta   90.00
_cell.angle_gamma   90.00
#
_symmetry.space_group_name_H-M   'P 1'
#
loop_
_entity.id
_entity.type
_entity.pdbx_description
1 polymer ?
#
loop_
_entity_poly.entity_id
_entity_poly.type
_entity_poly.pdbx_seq_one_letter_code
_entity_poly.pdbx_strand_id
1 'polypeptide(L)'
;EEGEVIGDRWAHLVADEADQLGGYRIGELTAALNALGVDEPMFLGGAGRWRDSGMAGTPPRGGRTRFVDADESAAVGELVAVLRRLRPHVVVTYDPNGGYGHPDHIQAHRITTAAVAAAAASGGDGEPWVVPKFYWTVAPRSAWTQALAELGPDDLNEGWFVPDDPGFGYPDDQVTTAVDAADGLAAKAQALRCH
;
A
#
# COMPACT_ATOMS: atom_id res chain seq x y z
N GLU A 1 -0.28 -13.78 2.81
CA GLU A 1 -1.14 -12.69 3.27
C GLU A 1 -1.59 -13.11 4.65
N GLU A 2 -1.35 -12.25 5.63
CA GLU A 2 -1.50 -12.50 7.06
C GLU A 2 -2.47 -11.51 7.72
N GLY A 3 -3.28 -10.84 6.91
CA GLY A 3 -4.31 -9.91 7.32
C GLY A 3 -5.53 -10.60 7.94
N GLU A 4 -6.38 -9.76 8.51
CA GLU A 4 -7.61 -10.15 9.18
C GLU A 4 -8.76 -10.34 8.17
N VAL A 5 -9.71 -11.20 8.54
CA VAL A 5 -10.99 -11.35 7.84
C VAL A 5 -12.11 -10.99 8.82
N ILE A 6 -12.99 -10.07 8.41
CA ILE A 6 -14.15 -9.66 9.22
C ILE A 6 -15.34 -10.56 8.90
N GLY A 7 -15.87 -11.24 9.92
CA GLY A 7 -17.07 -12.09 9.83
C GLY A 7 -16.81 -13.53 9.37
N ASP A 8 -17.85 -14.36 9.44
CA ASP A 8 -17.70 -15.83 9.39
C ASP A 8 -17.52 -16.40 7.98
N ARG A 9 -18.06 -15.71 6.96
CA ARG A 9 -18.20 -16.28 5.60
C ARG A 9 -16.87 -16.72 5.00
N TRP A 10 -15.78 -16.00 5.30
CA TRP A 10 -14.44 -16.22 4.74
C TRP A 10 -13.37 -16.44 5.81
N ALA A 11 -13.75 -16.62 7.08
CA ALA A 11 -12.83 -16.68 8.21
C ALA A 11 -11.73 -17.73 8.04
N HIS A 12 -12.05 -18.86 7.42
CA HIS A 12 -11.12 -19.98 7.24
C HIS A 12 -10.05 -19.76 6.14
N LEU A 13 -10.09 -18.65 5.41
CA LEU A 13 -9.07 -18.35 4.38
C LEU A 13 -7.74 -17.88 4.97
N VAL A 14 -7.73 -17.45 6.24
CA VAL A 14 -6.57 -16.87 6.93
C VAL A 14 -5.36 -17.81 6.98
N ALA A 15 -4.19 -17.23 7.26
CA ALA A 15 -2.90 -17.93 7.28
C ALA A 15 -2.83 -19.10 8.28
N ASP A 16 -3.57 -19.02 9.38
CA ASP A 16 -3.62 -20.07 10.42
C ASP A 16 -4.51 -21.26 10.07
N GLU A 17 -5.25 -21.17 8.97
CA GLU A 17 -6.15 -22.21 8.50
C GLU A 17 -5.80 -22.65 7.07
N ALA A 18 -6.52 -22.16 6.06
CA ALA A 18 -6.30 -22.59 4.68
C ALA A 18 -5.06 -21.94 4.03
N ASP A 19 -4.55 -20.81 4.57
CA ASP A 19 -3.49 -19.99 3.96
C ASP A 19 -3.77 -19.66 2.47
N GLN A 20 -5.04 -19.35 2.16
CA GLN A 20 -5.51 -19.04 0.80
C GLN A 20 -5.95 -17.57 0.64
N LEU A 21 -5.95 -16.77 1.71
CA LEU A 21 -6.45 -15.40 1.71
C LEU A 21 -5.78 -14.53 0.64
N GLY A 22 -4.45 -14.66 0.46
CA GLY A 22 -3.73 -13.88 -0.55
C GLY A 22 -4.22 -14.09 -1.97
N GLY A 23 -4.59 -15.33 -2.35
CA GLY A 23 -5.14 -15.62 -3.68
C GLY A 23 -6.54 -15.04 -3.86
N TYR A 24 -7.37 -15.11 -2.82
CA TYR A 24 -8.70 -14.51 -2.81
C TYR A 24 -8.65 -12.99 -2.98
N ARG A 25 -7.76 -12.32 -2.25
CA ARG A 25 -7.60 -10.85 -2.27
C ARG A 25 -7.06 -10.30 -3.60
N ILE A 26 -6.56 -11.13 -4.52
CA ILE A 26 -6.29 -10.71 -5.90
C ILE A 26 -7.59 -10.28 -6.60
N GLY A 27 -8.68 -11.02 -6.38
CA GLY A 27 -10.00 -10.68 -6.93
C GLY A 27 -10.54 -9.36 -6.36
N GLU A 28 -10.43 -9.18 -5.05
CA GLU A 28 -10.79 -7.93 -4.37
C GLU A 28 -10.01 -6.73 -4.90
N LEU A 29 -8.67 -6.86 -4.98
CA LEU A 29 -7.80 -5.80 -5.51
C LEU A 29 -8.13 -5.48 -6.96
N THR A 30 -8.40 -6.50 -7.78
CA THR A 30 -8.80 -6.31 -9.18
C THR A 30 -10.11 -5.52 -9.25
N ALA A 31 -11.11 -5.86 -8.45
CA ALA A 31 -12.38 -5.14 -8.42
C ALA A 31 -12.24 -3.70 -7.88
N ALA A 32 -11.41 -3.50 -6.86
CA ALA A 32 -11.12 -2.19 -6.28
C ALA A 32 -10.42 -1.26 -7.29
N LEU A 33 -9.40 -1.78 -7.99
CA LEU A 33 -8.69 -1.03 -9.04
C LEU A 33 -9.62 -0.65 -10.20
N ASN A 34 -10.47 -1.58 -10.65
CA ASN A 34 -11.45 -1.29 -11.71
C ASN A 34 -12.43 -0.18 -11.28
N ALA A 35 -12.87 -0.16 -10.01
CA ALA A 35 -13.71 0.92 -9.49
C ALA A 35 -12.99 2.29 -9.47
N LEU A 36 -11.66 2.30 -9.38
CA LEU A 36 -10.81 3.50 -9.48
C LEU A 36 -10.41 3.84 -10.94
N GLY A 37 -10.84 3.04 -11.92
CA GLY A 37 -10.48 3.23 -13.33
C GLY A 37 -9.08 2.70 -13.70
N VAL A 38 -8.56 1.72 -12.95
CA VAL A 38 -7.30 1.02 -13.24
C VAL A 38 -7.59 -0.42 -13.66
N ASP A 39 -7.04 -0.85 -14.80
CA ASP A 39 -7.42 -2.12 -15.45
C ASP A 39 -7.06 -3.37 -14.63
N GLU A 40 -5.80 -3.50 -14.21
CA GLU A 40 -5.32 -4.71 -13.52
C GLU A 40 -4.21 -4.43 -12.49
N PRO A 41 -4.10 -5.28 -11.44
CA PRO A 41 -3.03 -5.16 -10.46
C PRO A 41 -1.66 -5.56 -11.04
N MET A 42 -0.64 -4.80 -10.69
CA MET A 42 0.76 -5.15 -10.97
C MET A 42 1.47 -5.53 -9.68
N PHE A 43 1.64 -6.83 -9.46
CA PHE A 43 2.41 -7.33 -8.31
C PHE A 43 3.91 -7.30 -8.61
N LEU A 44 4.70 -6.71 -7.71
CA LEU A 44 6.15 -6.61 -7.86
C LEU A 44 6.79 -8.00 -7.99
N GLY A 45 7.53 -8.24 -9.07
CA GLY A 45 8.15 -9.53 -9.36
C GLY A 45 7.16 -10.68 -9.67
N GLY A 46 5.88 -10.36 -9.86
CA GLY A 46 4.80 -11.31 -10.14
C GLY A 46 3.95 -11.67 -8.91
N ALA A 47 2.69 -12.09 -9.16
CA ALA A 47 1.75 -12.41 -8.09
C ALA A 47 2.29 -13.53 -7.18
N GLY A 48 2.39 -13.24 -5.88
CA GLY A 48 2.90 -14.18 -4.88
C GLY A 48 4.44 -14.31 -4.82
N ARG A 49 5.20 -13.44 -5.50
CA ARG A 49 6.67 -13.47 -5.47
C ARG A 49 7.24 -13.33 -4.05
N TRP A 50 6.74 -12.37 -3.30
CA TRP A 50 7.04 -12.20 -1.88
C TRP A 50 5.76 -12.27 -1.07
N ARG A 51 5.83 -12.95 0.07
CA ARG A 51 4.72 -13.05 1.01
C ARG A 51 4.66 -11.76 1.84
N ASP A 52 3.44 -11.31 2.12
CA ASP A 52 3.17 -10.39 3.23
C ASP A 52 3.91 -10.85 4.50
N SER A 53 4.53 -9.89 5.17
CA SER A 53 5.40 -10.14 6.31
C SER A 53 4.67 -10.18 7.66
N GLY A 54 3.38 -9.83 7.66
CA GLY A 54 2.58 -9.66 8.86
C GLY A 54 2.95 -8.42 9.68
N MET A 55 2.23 -8.20 10.78
CA MET A 55 2.51 -7.10 11.70
C MET A 55 3.83 -7.29 12.43
N ALA A 56 4.48 -6.19 12.84
CA ALA A 56 5.69 -6.23 13.64
C ALA A 56 5.51 -7.11 14.89
N GLY A 57 6.44 -8.04 15.12
CA GLY A 57 6.38 -9.00 16.21
C GLY A 57 5.62 -10.30 15.90
N THR A 58 4.95 -10.40 14.76
CA THR A 58 4.33 -11.64 14.30
C THR A 58 5.42 -12.65 13.91
N PRO A 59 5.38 -13.91 14.39
CA PRO A 59 6.33 -14.94 13.99
C PRO A 59 6.28 -15.19 12.47
N PRO A 60 7.42 -15.45 11.81
CA PRO A 60 7.42 -15.81 10.40
C PRO A 60 6.58 -17.08 10.14
N ARG A 61 5.76 -17.08 9.08
CA ARG A 61 4.91 -18.22 8.71
C ARG A 61 5.34 -18.82 7.37
N GLY A 62 5.51 -20.14 7.35
CA GLY A 62 5.66 -20.94 6.12
C GLY A 62 7.00 -20.80 5.39
N GLY A 63 7.20 -21.65 4.38
CA GLY A 63 8.44 -21.77 3.59
C GLY A 63 8.55 -20.83 2.39
N ARG A 64 7.92 -19.65 2.45
CA ARG A 64 7.95 -18.62 1.38
C ARG A 64 8.69 -17.39 1.88
N THR A 65 9.46 -16.74 1.01
CA THR A 65 10.20 -15.51 1.36
C THR A 65 9.23 -14.37 1.64
N ARG A 66 9.30 -13.80 2.85
CA ARG A 66 8.57 -12.57 3.22
C ARG A 66 9.14 -11.37 2.49
N PHE A 67 8.34 -10.34 2.29
CA PHE A 67 8.78 -9.15 1.57
C PHE A 67 9.87 -8.37 2.31
N VAL A 68 9.81 -8.30 3.64
CA VAL A 68 10.89 -7.72 4.46
C VAL A 68 12.20 -8.51 4.41
N ASP A 69 12.15 -9.80 4.05
CA ASP A 69 13.33 -10.66 3.92
C ASP A 69 13.77 -10.83 2.46
N ALA A 70 13.16 -10.08 1.52
CA ALA A 70 13.54 -10.12 0.12
C ALA A 70 14.99 -9.67 -0.06
N ASP A 71 15.72 -10.31 -0.98
CA ASP A 71 16.98 -9.73 -1.47
C ASP A 71 16.68 -8.34 -2.04
N GLU A 72 17.24 -7.31 -1.40
CA GLU A 72 16.90 -5.93 -1.70
C GLU A 72 17.29 -5.58 -3.14
N SER A 73 18.43 -6.09 -3.62
CA SER A 73 18.89 -5.84 -4.99
C SER A 73 17.92 -6.41 -6.03
N ALA A 74 17.41 -7.62 -5.80
CA ALA A 74 16.40 -8.23 -6.63
C ALA A 74 15.08 -7.43 -6.61
N ALA A 75 14.59 -7.04 -5.43
CA ALA A 75 13.33 -6.30 -5.33
C ALA A 75 13.42 -4.89 -5.94
N VAL A 76 14.55 -4.20 -5.74
CA VAL A 76 14.86 -2.92 -6.41
C VAL A 76 14.94 -3.11 -7.92
N GLY A 77 15.61 -4.17 -8.40
CA GLY A 77 15.71 -4.48 -9.83
C GLY A 77 14.36 -4.66 -10.50
N GLU A 78 13.44 -5.41 -9.87
CA GLU A 78 12.06 -5.57 -10.37
C GLU A 78 11.34 -4.21 -10.50
N LEU A 79 11.48 -3.33 -9.50
CA LEU A 79 10.82 -2.02 -9.54
C LEU A 79 11.48 -1.07 -10.55
N VAL A 80 12.82 -1.12 -10.70
CA VAL A 80 13.54 -0.37 -11.76
C VAL A 80 13.01 -0.75 -13.14
N ALA A 81 12.81 -2.04 -13.40
CA ALA A 81 12.25 -2.50 -14.68
C ALA A 81 10.84 -1.92 -14.92
N VAL A 82 10.00 -1.85 -13.88
CA VAL A 82 8.68 -1.20 -13.96
C VAL A 82 8.81 0.30 -14.24
N LEU A 83 9.66 1.01 -13.52
CA LEU A 83 9.85 2.46 -13.68
C LEU A 83 10.37 2.82 -15.07
N ARG A 84 11.33 2.06 -15.61
CA ARG A 84 11.86 2.28 -16.97
C ARG A 84 10.85 1.94 -18.06
N ARG A 85 10.00 0.93 -17.84
CA ARG A 85 8.93 0.56 -18.77
C ARG A 85 7.81 1.61 -18.80
N LEU A 86 7.29 1.99 -17.62
CA LEU A 86 6.14 2.89 -17.52
C LEU A 86 6.52 4.36 -17.65
N ARG A 87 7.79 4.71 -17.39
CA ARG A 87 8.32 6.09 -17.43
C ARG A 87 7.40 7.08 -16.69
N PRO A 88 7.07 6.82 -15.41
CA PRO A 88 6.11 7.65 -14.70
C PRO A 88 6.67 9.05 -14.47
N HIS A 89 5.83 10.06 -14.70
CA HIS A 89 6.13 11.45 -14.35
C HIS A 89 6.07 11.69 -12.83
N VAL A 90 5.29 10.88 -12.10
CA VAL A 90 5.10 10.96 -10.66
C VAL A 90 5.17 9.55 -10.08
N VAL A 91 5.96 9.38 -9.02
CA VAL A 91 5.95 8.17 -8.18
C VAL A 91 5.47 8.57 -6.78
N VAL A 92 4.60 7.75 -6.21
CA VAL A 92 4.08 7.91 -4.84
C VAL A 92 4.28 6.61 -4.08
N THR A 93 4.77 6.68 -2.84
CA THR A 93 4.91 5.54 -1.93
C THR A 93 4.75 6.00 -0.49
N TYR A 94 4.95 5.12 0.49
CA TYR A 94 4.90 5.48 1.90
C TYR A 94 6.06 6.41 2.31
N ASP A 95 5.89 7.09 3.44
CA ASP A 95 6.98 7.80 4.12
C ASP A 95 8.01 6.81 4.74
N PRO A 96 9.15 7.29 5.28
CA PRO A 96 10.17 6.42 5.88
C PRO A 96 9.70 5.56 7.07
N ASN A 97 8.61 5.95 7.74
CA ASN A 97 8.01 5.22 8.84
C ASN A 97 6.93 4.23 8.36
N GLY A 98 6.61 4.19 7.06
CA GLY A 98 5.57 3.34 6.52
C GLY A 98 4.14 3.77 6.92
N GLY A 99 3.94 5.06 7.24
CA GLY A 99 2.68 5.57 7.80
C GLY A 99 2.47 5.10 9.24
N TYR A 100 1.69 4.03 9.45
CA TYR A 100 1.40 3.49 10.79
C TYR A 100 2.46 2.50 11.31
N GLY A 101 3.59 2.33 10.61
CA GLY A 101 4.68 1.46 11.07
C GLY A 101 4.61 0.01 10.59
N HIS A 102 3.78 -0.32 9.61
CA HIS A 102 3.76 -1.68 9.06
C HIS A 102 5.14 -2.05 8.45
N PRO A 103 5.70 -3.22 8.76
CA PRO A 103 7.00 -3.64 8.22
C PRO A 103 7.07 -3.59 6.68
N ASP A 104 6.02 -4.08 6.00
CA ASP A 104 5.97 -4.03 4.53
C ASP A 104 5.85 -2.63 3.96
N HIS A 105 5.24 -1.67 4.67
CA HIS A 105 5.18 -0.28 4.20
C HIS A 105 6.56 0.39 4.27
N ILE A 106 7.30 0.14 5.35
CA ILE A 106 8.68 0.61 5.51
C ILE A 106 9.57 -0.01 4.41
N GLN A 107 9.40 -1.30 4.12
CA GLN A 107 10.16 -1.96 3.06
C GLN A 107 9.79 -1.46 1.67
N ALA A 108 8.51 -1.22 1.40
CA ALA A 108 8.05 -0.61 0.16
C ALA A 108 8.63 0.80 -0.03
N HIS A 109 8.72 1.61 1.04
CA HIS A 109 9.40 2.91 1.00
C HIS A 109 10.88 2.76 0.61
N ARG A 110 11.61 1.85 1.26
CA ARG A 110 13.05 1.62 1.00
C ARG A 110 13.31 1.21 -0.44
N ILE A 111 12.60 0.17 -0.90
CA ILE A 111 12.74 -0.35 -2.27
C ILE A 111 12.34 0.71 -3.29
N THR A 112 11.25 1.45 -3.08
CA THR A 112 10.82 2.50 -4.01
C THR A 112 11.84 3.63 -4.09
N THR A 113 12.36 4.09 -2.95
CA THR A 113 13.37 5.15 -2.91
C THR A 113 14.65 4.74 -3.64
N ALA A 114 15.14 3.52 -3.39
CA ALA A 114 16.30 2.98 -4.08
C ALA A 114 16.04 2.81 -5.58
N ALA A 115 14.88 2.30 -5.98
CA ALA A 115 14.52 2.11 -7.38
C ALA A 115 14.37 3.42 -8.16
N VAL A 116 13.78 4.45 -7.55
CA VAL A 116 13.69 5.80 -8.15
C VAL A 116 15.08 6.36 -8.46
N ALA A 117 16.03 6.21 -7.53
CA ALA A 117 17.41 6.64 -7.75
C ALA A 117 18.11 5.78 -8.83
N ALA A 118 17.95 4.46 -8.77
CA ALA A 118 18.62 3.52 -9.68
C ALA A 118 18.05 3.56 -11.11
N ALA A 119 16.78 3.91 -11.30
CA ALA A 119 16.15 3.98 -12.61
C ALA A 119 16.85 4.99 -13.55
N ALA A 120 17.45 6.05 -13.00
CA ALA A 120 18.18 7.07 -13.73
C ALA A 120 19.59 6.65 -14.17
N ALA A 121 20.17 5.59 -13.57
CA ALA A 121 21.51 5.15 -13.88
C ALA A 121 21.57 4.45 -15.25
N SER A 122 22.71 4.53 -15.94
CA SER A 122 22.98 3.76 -17.17
C SER A 122 23.56 2.38 -16.84
N GLY A 123 23.41 1.40 -17.74
CA GLY A 123 24.10 0.09 -17.63
C GLY A 123 23.29 -1.06 -17.01
N GLY A 124 21.95 -0.99 -17.06
CA GLY A 124 21.06 -2.11 -16.74
C GLY A 124 20.00 -2.29 -17.84
N ASP A 125 19.05 -3.22 -17.65
CA ASP A 125 18.02 -3.51 -18.65
C ASP A 125 17.05 -2.33 -18.87
N GLY A 126 16.79 -2.00 -20.13
CA GLY A 126 15.92 -0.90 -20.54
C GLY A 126 16.58 0.49 -20.47
N GLU A 127 15.96 1.46 -21.15
CA GLU A 127 16.43 2.84 -21.19
C GLU A 127 16.33 3.51 -19.81
N PRO A 128 17.36 4.26 -19.36
CA PRO A 128 17.30 5.00 -18.11
C PRO A 128 16.12 5.99 -18.07
N TRP A 129 15.53 6.14 -16.89
CA TRP A 129 14.42 7.07 -16.66
C TRP A 129 14.64 7.86 -15.37
N VAL A 130 14.69 9.18 -15.49
CA VAL A 130 14.69 10.10 -14.34
C VAL A 130 13.23 10.40 -14.00
N VAL A 131 12.77 9.94 -12.84
CA VAL A 131 11.44 10.27 -12.32
C VAL A 131 11.40 11.75 -11.97
N PRO A 132 10.55 12.57 -12.62
CA PRO A 132 10.52 14.02 -12.38
C PRO A 132 10.04 14.42 -10.98
N LYS A 133 9.05 13.70 -10.42
CA LYS A 133 8.46 14.00 -9.11
C LYS A 133 8.31 12.71 -8.29
N PHE A 134 8.80 12.73 -7.05
CA PHE A 134 8.66 11.63 -6.10
C PHE A 134 8.06 12.16 -4.80
N TYR A 135 6.96 11.55 -4.37
CA TYR A 135 6.20 11.98 -3.19
C TYR A 135 5.96 10.83 -2.21
N TRP A 136 5.76 11.19 -0.95
CA TRP A 136 5.20 10.30 0.04
C TRP A 136 3.70 10.58 0.17
N THR A 137 2.88 9.51 0.16
CA THR A 137 1.49 9.64 0.56
C THR A 137 1.45 9.77 2.07
N VAL A 138 0.97 10.91 2.54
CA VAL A 138 0.86 11.25 3.96
C VAL A 138 -0.51 11.84 4.21
N ALA A 139 -0.91 11.89 5.48
CA ALA A 139 -2.13 12.56 5.87
C ALA A 139 -1.84 13.75 6.78
N PRO A 140 -2.38 14.95 6.48
CA PRO A 140 -2.28 16.10 7.37
C PRO A 140 -2.99 15.80 8.69
N ARG A 141 -2.36 16.12 9.82
CA ARG A 141 -2.95 15.89 11.15
C ARG A 141 -4.25 16.66 11.32
N SER A 142 -4.30 17.92 10.88
CA SER A 142 -5.52 18.73 11.00
C SER A 142 -6.70 18.11 10.24
N ALA A 143 -6.46 17.65 9.01
CA ALA A 143 -7.47 17.03 8.17
C ALA A 143 -8.01 15.73 8.78
N TRP A 144 -7.13 14.89 9.35
CA TRP A 144 -7.57 13.69 10.07
C TRP A 144 -8.38 14.03 11.31
N THR A 145 -7.89 14.93 12.16
CA THR A 145 -8.59 15.34 13.37
C THR A 145 -9.97 15.92 13.05
N GLN A 146 -10.06 16.78 12.03
CA GLN A 146 -11.32 17.32 11.58
C GLN A 146 -12.26 16.22 11.07
N ALA A 147 -11.79 15.33 10.19
CA ALA A 147 -12.60 14.27 9.63
C ALA A 147 -13.15 13.31 10.70
N LEU A 148 -12.34 12.94 11.70
CA LEU A 148 -12.79 12.10 12.82
C LEU A 148 -13.82 12.81 13.71
N ALA A 149 -13.67 14.13 13.92
CA ALA A 149 -14.61 14.92 14.70
C ALA A 149 -15.96 15.14 14.00
N GLU A 150 -16.01 15.00 12.67
CA GLU A 150 -17.22 15.11 11.87
C GLU A 150 -18.05 13.82 11.82
N LEU A 151 -17.49 12.67 12.22
CA LEU A 151 -18.20 11.39 12.25
C LEU A 151 -19.27 11.36 13.34
N GLY A 152 -20.50 11.04 12.94
CA GLY A 152 -21.63 10.82 13.84
C GLY A 152 -21.92 9.33 14.08
N PRO A 153 -22.83 9.00 15.02
CA PRO A 153 -23.26 7.61 15.26
C PRO A 153 -23.85 6.92 14.02
N ASP A 154 -24.49 7.67 13.13
CA ASP A 154 -25.10 7.14 11.90
C ASP A 154 -24.06 6.75 10.82
N ASP A 155 -22.81 7.19 10.97
CA ASP A 155 -21.70 6.85 10.08
C ASP A 155 -20.95 5.58 10.52
N LEU A 156 -21.29 5.03 11.69
CA LEU A 156 -20.58 3.92 12.32
C LEU A 156 -21.44 2.66 12.36
N ASN A 157 -20.79 1.51 12.14
CA ASN A 157 -21.41 0.21 12.39
C ASN A 157 -21.46 -0.08 13.90
N GLU A 158 -22.36 -0.99 14.29
CA GLU A 158 -22.43 -1.48 15.67
C GLU A 158 -21.06 -2.04 16.13
N GLY A 159 -20.60 -1.58 17.29
CA GLY A 159 -19.31 -1.97 17.88
C GLY A 159 -18.10 -1.18 17.39
N TRP A 160 -18.26 -0.29 16.40
CA TRP A 160 -17.18 0.60 15.96
C TRP A 160 -17.09 1.84 16.86
N PHE A 161 -15.87 2.37 17.02
CA PHE A 161 -15.61 3.61 17.76
C PHE A 161 -14.61 4.47 17.00
N VAL A 162 -14.72 5.79 17.19
CA VAL A 162 -13.75 6.75 16.64
C VAL A 162 -12.50 6.74 17.52
N PRO A 163 -11.30 6.50 16.98
CA PRO A 163 -10.07 6.54 17.76
C PRO A 163 -9.71 7.99 18.15
N ASP A 164 -9.17 8.18 19.37
CA ASP A 164 -8.79 9.51 19.88
C ASP A 164 -7.57 10.11 19.15
N ASP A 165 -6.58 9.27 18.79
CA ASP A 165 -5.39 9.65 18.04
C ASP A 165 -5.05 8.52 17.05
N PRO A 166 -5.00 8.80 15.73
CA PRO A 166 -4.60 7.79 14.76
C PRO A 166 -3.15 7.31 14.93
N GLY A 167 -2.30 8.06 15.64
CA GLY A 167 -0.90 7.68 15.91
C GLY A 167 0.04 7.86 14.72
N PHE A 168 -0.43 8.47 13.63
CA PHE A 168 0.36 8.82 12.44
C PHE A 168 -0.15 10.13 11.82
N GLY A 169 0.61 10.67 10.87
CA GLY A 169 0.27 11.90 10.15
C GLY A 169 1.28 13.03 10.38
N TYR A 170 1.23 14.01 9.49
CA TYR A 170 2.20 15.11 9.42
C TYR A 170 1.60 16.44 9.85
N PRO A 171 2.39 17.33 10.49
CA PRO A 171 2.03 18.73 10.60
C PRO A 171 1.75 19.34 9.23
N ASP A 172 0.73 20.20 9.14
CA ASP A 172 0.27 20.79 7.88
C ASP A 172 1.38 21.56 7.13
N ASP A 173 2.30 22.19 7.86
CA ASP A 173 3.43 22.94 7.30
C ASP A 173 4.50 22.06 6.65
N GLN A 174 4.46 20.74 6.87
CA GLN A 174 5.30 19.75 6.19
C GLN A 174 4.61 19.10 5.00
N VAL A 175 3.30 19.29 4.82
CA VAL A 175 2.56 18.78 3.67
C VAL A 175 2.81 19.69 2.48
N THR A 176 3.57 19.18 1.51
CA THR A 176 4.04 20.00 0.37
C THR A 176 3.07 20.06 -0.80
N THR A 177 2.12 19.12 -0.89
CA THR A 177 1.19 19.01 -2.02
C THR A 177 -0.08 18.31 -1.55
N ALA A 178 -1.23 18.84 -1.94
CA ALA A 178 -2.53 18.21 -1.75
C ALA A 178 -3.24 18.06 -3.10
N VAL A 179 -3.95 16.96 -3.28
CA VAL A 179 -4.82 16.74 -4.44
C VAL A 179 -6.25 16.75 -3.93
N ASP A 180 -6.98 17.83 -4.24
CA ASP A 180 -8.43 17.86 -4.03
C ASP A 180 -9.09 17.01 -5.13
N ALA A 181 -9.77 15.95 -4.70
CA ALA A 181 -10.37 14.95 -5.56
C ALA A 181 -11.80 14.61 -5.11
N ALA A 182 -12.61 15.63 -4.79
CA ALA A 182 -14.00 15.46 -4.39
C ALA A 182 -14.81 14.58 -5.37
N ASP A 183 -14.60 14.75 -6.68
CA ASP A 183 -15.27 13.95 -7.73
C ASP A 183 -14.89 12.45 -7.69
N GLY A 184 -13.75 12.11 -7.06
CA GLY A 184 -13.28 10.74 -6.88
C GLY A 184 -13.85 10.02 -5.66
N LEU A 185 -14.61 10.70 -4.80
CA LEU A 185 -15.08 10.13 -3.52
C LEU A 185 -15.94 8.88 -3.71
N ALA A 186 -16.86 8.90 -4.67
CA ALA A 186 -17.73 7.76 -4.95
C ALA A 186 -16.93 6.53 -5.42
N ALA A 187 -15.94 6.73 -6.28
CA ALA A 187 -15.03 5.67 -6.74
C ALA A 187 -14.18 5.12 -5.59
N LYS A 188 -13.64 5.99 -4.73
CA LYS A 188 -12.90 5.58 -3.52
C LYS A 188 -13.77 4.74 -2.58
N ALA A 189 -15.00 5.17 -2.31
CA ALA A 189 -15.93 4.42 -1.46
C ALA A 189 -16.29 3.06 -2.06
N GLN A 190 -16.48 2.98 -3.38
CA GLN A 190 -16.73 1.71 -4.05
C GLN A 190 -15.52 0.77 -4.00
N ALA A 191 -14.31 1.30 -4.21
CA ALA A 191 -13.08 0.52 -4.13
C ALA A 191 -12.84 -0.05 -2.72
N LEU A 192 -13.15 0.72 -1.67
CA LEU A 192 -13.10 0.24 -0.28
C LEU A 192 -14.09 -0.91 -0.02
N ARG A 193 -15.27 -0.91 -0.65
CA ARG A 193 -16.26 -2.02 -0.52
C ARG A 193 -15.87 -3.29 -1.28
N CYS A 194 -14.92 -3.20 -2.21
CA CYS A 194 -14.41 -4.37 -2.93
C CYS A 194 -13.40 -5.18 -2.11
N HIS A 195 -12.85 -4.57 -1.06
CA HIS A 195 -11.96 -5.15 -0.06
C HIS A 195 -12.71 -5.47 1.24
#